data_AF-A0A8J3S6A7-F1
#
_entry.id   AF-A0A8J3S6A7-F1
#
_cell.length_a   1.000
_cell.length_b   1.000
_cell.length_c   1.000
_cell.angle_alpha   90.00
_cell.angle_beta   90.00
_cell.angle_gamma   90.00
#
_symmetry.space_group_name_H-M   'P 1'
#
loop_
_entity.id
_entity.type
_entity.pdbx_description
1 polymer ?
#
loop_
_entity_poly.entity_id
_entity_poly.type
_entity_poly.pdbx_seq_one_letter_code
_entity_poly.pdbx_strand_id
1 'polypeptide(L)'
;MGKLSRRDMLKAGGTLGAIGALSVATPAQARVWTWSPSGSVAGTGAGADPRWVWDEEADPLVASLIDRGAVPEVNRLLRTWTKNGQPLPAGLPADLRDFMERARQLPPWADRGKLATAVEFNDKRGIYLGVLYGFASGMMSTVIPKEARAVYYSKGGADMKDRISKTAKLGYDIGSRKAYDADGEMIVTCVKTRLVHAAVRHLLPKSPHWQRAADEEIPISQADMMVTWHSLPTTVMKNLTAWRVPIPAHESAAFLHSWQLAAHLLGIKNEYIPASWQEADSQARQVLDPVLAPTPEGVKLADILLNLGAAIDAGILSKRVLGAFTRFLLGDQIAGWLKISRYPFWDGILNTLWEPFIAVREGTLKTFPGTENVYWLFDELLRKIVLVYLSEARPISIEIPLTNNPDH
;
A
#
# COMPACT_ATOMS: atom_id res chain seq x y z
N MET A 1 63.07 3.65 33.22
CA MET A 1 61.92 3.85 32.30
C MET A 1 60.68 3.33 33.01
N GLY A 2 59.75 4.23 33.35
CA GLY A 2 58.72 4.04 34.39
C GLY A 2 57.60 3.06 34.04
N LYS A 3 57.14 2.33 35.05
CA LYS A 3 56.02 1.38 35.00
C LYS A 3 54.69 2.12 34.79
N LEU A 4 54.01 1.85 33.68
CA LEU A 4 52.64 2.29 33.43
C LEU A 4 51.70 1.67 34.47
N SER A 5 50.96 2.51 35.20
CA SER A 5 50.02 2.05 36.22
C SER A 5 48.65 1.75 35.59
N ARG A 6 47.90 0.81 36.20
CA ARG A 6 46.53 0.44 35.79
C ARG A 6 45.54 1.62 35.71
N ARG A 7 45.91 2.79 36.25
CA ARG A 7 45.09 4.02 36.23
C ARG A 7 45.22 4.80 34.91
N ASP A 8 46.31 4.61 34.16
CA ASP A 8 46.55 5.28 32.88
C ASP A 8 45.85 4.54 31.71
N MET A 9 45.60 3.24 31.87
CA MET A 9 44.87 2.43 30.90
C MET A 9 43.36 2.74 30.86
N LEU A 10 42.81 3.35 31.93
CA LEU A 10 41.39 3.74 32.02
C LEU A 10 41.09 5.15 31.47
N LYS A 11 42.11 5.97 31.19
CA LYS A 11 41.93 7.28 30.52
C LYS A 11 42.04 7.20 29.00
N ALA A 12 42.68 6.16 28.47
CA ALA A 12 42.72 5.89 27.03
C ALA A 12 41.48 5.14 26.50
N GLY A 13 40.64 4.59 27.37
CA GLY A 13 39.39 3.91 27.02
C GLY A 13 38.15 4.81 26.99
N GLY A 14 38.28 6.11 27.27
CA GLY A 14 37.16 7.04 27.45
C GLY A 14 36.59 7.66 26.18
N THR A 15 37.13 7.35 25.00
CA THR A 15 36.72 7.94 23.70
C THR A 15 36.22 6.91 22.68
N LEU A 16 35.93 5.69 23.11
CA LEU A 16 35.34 4.62 22.28
C LEU A 16 34.02 4.05 22.85
N GLY A 17 33.36 4.80 23.73
CA GLY A 17 32.16 4.38 24.47
C GLY A 17 30.83 4.86 23.90
N ALA A 18 30.68 4.99 22.57
CA ALA A 18 29.41 5.30 21.92
C ALA A 18 29.17 4.46 20.64
N ILE A 19 29.67 3.23 20.61
CA ILE A 19 29.34 2.23 19.59
C ILE A 19 28.85 1.00 20.35
N GLY A 20 27.62 1.08 20.83
CA GLY A 20 27.04 0.10 21.76
C GLY A 20 25.54 -0.06 21.57
N ALA A 21 25.13 -0.35 20.34
CA ALA A 21 23.91 -1.07 19.94
C ALA A 21 23.72 -0.91 18.43
N LEU A 22 24.71 -1.31 17.63
CA LEU A 22 24.43 -1.64 16.23
C LEU A 22 23.80 -3.03 16.26
N SER A 23 22.47 -3.06 16.39
CA SER A 23 21.70 -4.13 15.76
C SER A 23 22.24 -4.27 14.34
N VAL A 24 22.49 -5.51 13.91
CA VAL A 24 22.96 -5.81 12.56
C VAL A 24 21.81 -5.48 11.61
N ALA A 25 21.64 -4.18 11.33
CA ALA A 25 20.73 -3.70 10.32
C ALA A 25 21.22 -4.31 9.01
N THR A 26 20.32 -4.99 8.31
CA THR A 26 20.63 -5.47 6.97
C THR A 26 21.07 -4.27 6.11
N PRO A 27 21.98 -4.44 5.13
CA PRO A 27 22.51 -3.33 4.33
C PRO A 27 21.44 -2.44 3.66
N ALA A 28 20.23 -2.97 3.48
CA ALA A 28 19.07 -2.24 2.97
C ALA A 28 18.51 -1.19 3.97
N GLN A 29 18.50 -1.50 5.27
CA GLN A 29 18.01 -0.59 6.33
C GLN A 29 19.00 0.55 6.65
N ALA A 30 20.28 0.38 6.29
CA ALA A 30 21.32 1.37 6.50
C ALA A 30 21.34 2.51 5.45
N ARG A 31 20.53 2.43 4.38
CA ARG A 31 20.51 3.47 3.33
C ARG A 31 19.79 4.72 3.81
N VAL A 32 20.48 5.86 3.73
CA VAL A 32 19.92 7.18 4.04
C VAL A 32 18.91 7.57 2.96
N TRP A 33 17.81 8.21 3.36
CA TRP A 33 16.89 8.85 2.41
C TRP A 33 17.62 10.03 1.75
N THR A 34 17.88 9.95 0.45
CA THR A 34 18.61 11.00 -0.30
C THR A 34 17.77 11.62 -1.41
N TRP A 35 16.47 11.27 -1.50
CA TRP A 35 15.59 11.83 -2.51
C TRP A 35 15.24 13.28 -2.18
N SER A 36 15.36 14.16 -3.16
CA SER A 36 15.27 15.61 -2.96
C SER A 36 13.82 16.09 -2.92
N PRO A 37 13.45 16.94 -1.94
CA PRO A 37 12.15 17.60 -1.93
C PRO A 37 11.85 18.47 -3.17
N SER A 38 12.85 18.84 -3.97
CA SER A 38 12.62 19.57 -5.22
C SER A 38 11.86 18.77 -6.27
N GLY A 39 11.95 17.44 -6.21
CA GLY A 39 11.17 16.52 -7.05
C GLY A 39 9.75 16.27 -6.53
N SER A 40 9.37 16.89 -5.42
CA SER A 40 8.08 16.66 -4.76
C SER A 40 6.97 17.59 -5.26
N VAL A 41 5.72 17.25 -4.94
CA VAL A 41 4.56 18.11 -5.16
C VAL A 41 4.72 19.48 -4.47
N ALA A 42 5.42 19.53 -3.33
CA ALA A 42 5.76 20.80 -2.68
C ALA A 42 6.85 21.59 -3.41
N GLY A 43 7.68 20.95 -4.23
CA GLY A 43 8.84 21.54 -4.93
C GLY A 43 9.96 22.06 -4.02
N THR A 44 9.75 21.97 -2.69
CA THR A 44 10.65 22.42 -1.62
C THR A 44 10.32 21.61 -0.35
N GLY A 45 11.21 21.62 0.64
CA GLY A 45 10.96 20.96 1.91
C GLY A 45 12.11 21.16 2.88
N ALA A 46 11.87 20.89 4.17
CA ALA A 46 12.93 20.91 5.17
C ALA A 46 13.92 19.76 4.96
N GLY A 47 13.53 18.73 4.19
CA GLY A 47 14.38 17.58 3.91
C GLY A 47 14.53 16.66 5.11
N ALA A 48 13.59 16.73 6.06
CA ALA A 48 13.55 15.82 7.19
C ALA A 48 13.42 14.38 6.65
N ASP A 49 14.23 13.48 7.18
CA ASP A 49 14.23 12.09 6.76
C ASP A 49 12.88 11.43 7.11
N PRO A 50 12.07 11.01 6.11
CA PRO A 50 10.72 10.53 6.33
C PRO A 50 10.67 9.21 7.13
N ARG A 51 11.82 8.55 7.37
CA ARG A 51 11.93 7.39 8.26
C ARG A 51 11.67 7.76 9.73
N TRP A 52 11.87 9.03 10.08
CA TRP A 52 11.68 9.55 11.44
C TRP A 52 10.52 10.54 11.52
N VAL A 53 9.61 10.51 10.54
CA VAL A 53 8.41 11.34 10.49
C VAL A 53 7.20 10.42 10.44
N TRP A 54 6.25 10.65 11.33
CA TRP A 54 4.96 9.97 11.38
C TRP A 54 3.82 10.98 11.16
N ASP A 55 2.76 10.93 11.96
CA ASP A 55 1.60 11.83 11.84
C ASP A 55 1.41 12.63 13.13
N GLU A 56 2.06 13.78 13.20
CA GLU A 56 2.07 14.65 14.38
C GLU A 56 0.69 15.17 14.80
N GLU A 57 -0.29 15.17 13.87
CA GLU A 57 -1.67 15.54 14.16
C GLU A 57 -2.52 14.35 14.63
N ALA A 58 -2.45 13.22 13.90
CA ALA A 58 -3.34 12.09 14.15
C ALA A 58 -2.86 11.19 15.30
N ASP A 59 -1.56 11.00 15.46
CA ASP A 59 -0.98 10.05 16.41
C ASP A 59 -1.37 10.36 17.88
N PRO A 60 -1.13 11.57 18.43
CA PRO A 60 -1.54 11.88 19.81
C PRO A 60 -3.06 11.89 20.00
N LEU A 61 -3.81 12.32 18.98
CA LEU A 61 -5.27 12.34 18.99
C LEU A 61 -5.84 10.92 19.12
N VAL A 62 -5.40 10.00 18.26
CA VAL A 62 -5.91 8.63 18.23
C VAL A 62 -5.44 7.83 19.44
N ALA A 63 -4.21 8.07 19.92
CA ALA A 63 -3.75 7.53 21.19
C ALA A 63 -4.70 7.93 22.34
N SER A 64 -5.05 9.22 22.43
CA SER A 64 -6.01 9.71 23.43
C SER A 64 -7.39 9.07 23.30
N LEU A 65 -7.91 8.90 22.07
CA LEU A 65 -9.20 8.25 21.81
C LEU A 65 -9.22 6.80 22.32
N ILE A 66 -8.13 6.06 22.09
CA ILE A 66 -7.98 4.68 22.57
C ILE A 66 -7.90 4.66 24.09
N ASP A 67 -7.01 5.46 24.68
CA ASP A 67 -6.72 5.41 26.12
C ASP A 67 -7.93 5.88 26.96
N ARG A 68 -8.76 6.79 26.44
CA ARG A 68 -10.01 7.24 27.09
C ARG A 68 -11.23 6.38 26.75
N GLY A 69 -11.06 5.28 26.02
CA GLY A 69 -12.14 4.34 25.68
C GLY A 69 -13.21 4.89 24.74
N ALA A 70 -12.92 5.94 23.96
CA ALA A 70 -13.89 6.60 23.07
C ALA A 70 -14.09 5.86 21.73
N VAL A 71 -13.15 4.99 21.34
CA VAL A 71 -13.14 4.34 20.02
C VAL A 71 -14.41 3.56 19.67
N PRO A 72 -15.06 2.78 20.56
CA PRO A 72 -16.28 2.04 20.20
C PRO A 72 -17.41 2.96 19.71
N GLU A 73 -17.64 4.07 20.41
CA GLU A 73 -18.66 5.06 20.03
C GLU A 73 -18.25 5.84 18.80
N VAL A 74 -16.97 6.22 18.68
CA VAL A 74 -16.44 6.85 17.47
C VAL A 74 -16.66 5.96 16.25
N ASN A 75 -16.32 4.66 16.32
CA ASN A 75 -16.57 3.73 15.22
C ASN A 75 -18.06 3.63 14.89
N ARG A 76 -18.94 3.59 15.91
CA ARG A 76 -20.40 3.60 15.71
C ARG A 76 -20.87 4.83 14.92
N LEU A 77 -20.39 6.02 15.27
CA LEU A 77 -20.71 7.26 14.56
C LEU A 77 -20.10 7.28 13.15
N LEU A 78 -18.83 6.93 13.01
CA LEU A 78 -18.10 6.98 11.74
C LEU A 78 -18.60 5.97 10.71
N ARG A 79 -19.26 4.86 11.11
CA ARG A 79 -19.98 3.98 10.17
C ARG A 79 -21.01 4.73 9.32
N THR A 80 -21.59 5.82 9.84
CA THR A 80 -22.58 6.63 9.13
C THR A 80 -21.98 7.70 8.22
N TRP A 81 -20.69 8.00 8.36
CA TRP A 81 -19.97 8.93 7.50
C TRP A 81 -19.40 8.17 6.30
N THR A 82 -20.08 8.26 5.15
CA THR A 82 -19.79 7.44 3.97
C THR A 82 -19.48 8.27 2.72
N LYS A 83 -19.93 9.53 2.64
CA LYS A 83 -19.74 10.38 1.46
C LYS A 83 -18.84 11.59 1.71
N ASN A 84 -18.04 11.95 0.71
CA ASN A 84 -17.07 13.05 0.76
C ASN A 84 -17.71 14.40 1.07
N GLY A 85 -18.92 14.67 0.59
CA GLY A 85 -19.68 15.90 0.83
C GLY A 85 -20.54 15.88 2.10
N GLN A 86 -20.58 14.76 2.82
CA GLN A 86 -21.43 14.59 4.00
C GLN A 86 -20.89 15.39 5.20
N PRO A 87 -21.73 16.08 5.98
CA PRO A 87 -21.30 16.63 7.26
C PRO A 87 -20.82 15.51 8.20
N LEU A 88 -19.86 15.82 9.07
CA LEU A 88 -19.44 14.85 10.10
C LEU A 88 -20.61 14.54 11.04
N PRO A 89 -20.74 13.29 11.52
CA PRO A 89 -21.84 12.89 12.39
C PRO A 89 -21.77 13.66 13.72
N ALA A 90 -22.95 14.06 14.23
CA ALA A 90 -23.06 14.67 15.54
C ALA A 90 -22.58 13.71 16.65
N GLY A 91 -22.06 14.25 17.74
CA GLY A 91 -21.59 13.47 18.90
C GLY A 91 -20.14 13.00 18.84
N LEU A 92 -19.40 13.26 17.75
CA LEU A 92 -17.95 13.04 17.74
C LEU A 92 -17.26 13.92 18.80
N PRO A 93 -16.23 13.42 19.49
CA PRO A 93 -15.35 14.25 20.31
C PRO A 93 -14.84 15.47 19.52
N ALA A 94 -14.82 16.64 20.15
CA ALA A 94 -14.53 17.90 19.47
C ALA A 94 -13.15 17.91 18.82
N ASP A 95 -12.14 17.38 19.51
CA ASP A 95 -10.78 17.21 19.01
C ASP A 95 -10.71 16.35 17.74
N LEU A 96 -11.45 15.23 17.72
CA LEU A 96 -11.56 14.36 16.54
C LEU A 96 -12.29 15.06 15.39
N ARG A 97 -13.42 15.70 15.68
CA ARG A 97 -14.19 16.45 14.66
C ARG A 97 -13.32 17.53 14.02
N ASP A 98 -12.64 18.33 14.83
CA ASP A 98 -11.83 19.45 14.33
C ASP A 98 -10.64 18.94 13.51
N PHE A 99 -9.99 17.84 13.92
CA PHE A 99 -9.00 17.16 13.09
C PHE A 99 -9.59 16.71 11.75
N MET A 100 -10.72 15.99 11.76
CA MET A 100 -11.33 15.45 10.54
C MET A 100 -11.77 16.55 9.57
N GLU A 101 -12.27 17.69 10.07
CA GLU A 101 -12.61 18.84 9.23
C GLU A 101 -11.39 19.43 8.52
N ARG A 102 -10.19 19.39 9.13
CA ARG A 102 -8.94 19.76 8.47
C ARG A 102 -8.45 18.66 7.51
N ALA A 103 -8.43 17.41 7.97
CA ALA A 103 -7.88 16.27 7.23
C ALA A 103 -8.66 15.94 5.94
N ARG A 104 -9.94 16.30 5.86
CA ARG A 104 -10.79 16.07 4.68
C ARG A 104 -10.65 17.13 3.58
N GLN A 105 -9.91 18.22 3.83
CA GLN A 105 -9.80 19.30 2.86
C GLN A 105 -8.91 18.88 1.69
N LEU A 106 -9.34 19.23 0.47
CA LEU A 106 -8.50 19.08 -0.71
C LEU A 106 -7.43 20.19 -0.73
N PRO A 107 -6.18 19.88 -1.09
CA PRO A 107 -5.13 20.88 -1.18
C PRO A 107 -5.39 21.83 -2.36
N PRO A 108 -4.82 23.05 -2.35
CA PRO A 108 -5.01 24.04 -3.42
C PRO A 108 -4.57 23.58 -4.81
N TRP A 109 -3.63 22.62 -4.87
CA TRP A 109 -3.13 22.05 -6.13
C TRP A 109 -4.03 20.92 -6.68
N ALA A 110 -5.12 20.56 -6.01
CA ALA A 110 -6.06 19.56 -6.49
C ALA A 110 -6.77 20.04 -7.78
N ASP A 111 -6.43 19.41 -8.91
CA ASP A 111 -6.97 19.69 -10.23
C ASP A 111 -8.16 18.78 -10.57
N ARG A 112 -9.37 19.36 -10.65
CA ARG A 112 -10.60 18.62 -10.98
C ARG A 112 -10.62 18.07 -12.40
N GLY A 113 -9.99 18.76 -13.36
CA GLY A 113 -9.89 18.29 -14.74
C GLY A 113 -9.08 17.01 -14.83
N LYS A 114 -7.93 16.96 -14.15
CA LYS A 114 -7.12 15.74 -14.02
C LYS A 114 -7.89 14.62 -13.32
N LEU A 115 -8.66 14.91 -12.27
CA LEU A 115 -9.46 13.89 -11.60
C LEU A 115 -10.55 13.30 -12.53
N ALA A 116 -11.20 14.11 -13.34
CA ALA A 116 -12.15 13.63 -14.36
C ALA A 116 -11.45 12.76 -15.41
N THR A 117 -10.29 13.18 -15.93
CA THR A 117 -9.48 12.36 -16.85
C THR A 117 -9.02 11.05 -16.20
N ALA A 118 -8.68 11.06 -14.91
CA ALA A 118 -8.29 9.84 -14.20
C ALA A 118 -9.43 8.82 -14.13
N VAL A 119 -10.67 9.29 -14.01
CA VAL A 119 -11.86 8.43 -14.08
C VAL A 119 -11.97 7.76 -15.45
N GLU A 120 -11.79 8.52 -16.53
CA GLU A 120 -11.79 7.94 -17.89
C GLU A 120 -10.69 6.90 -18.07
N PHE A 121 -9.49 7.17 -17.55
CA PHE A 121 -8.38 6.21 -17.56
C PHE A 121 -8.76 4.94 -16.79
N ASN A 122 -9.32 5.06 -15.58
CA ASN A 122 -9.74 3.92 -14.77
C ASN A 122 -10.84 3.10 -15.45
N ASP A 123 -11.83 3.74 -16.09
CA ASP A 123 -12.88 3.07 -16.86
C ASP A 123 -12.29 2.28 -18.05
N LYS A 124 -11.33 2.87 -18.79
CA LYS A 124 -10.65 2.21 -19.92
C LYS A 124 -9.76 1.04 -19.49
N ARG A 125 -9.08 1.17 -18.34
CA ARG A 125 -8.00 0.27 -17.91
C ARG A 125 -8.39 -0.65 -16.74
N GLY A 126 -9.65 -0.64 -16.31
CA GLY A 126 -10.12 -1.32 -15.09
C GLY A 126 -9.74 -2.80 -14.97
N ILE A 127 -9.75 -3.56 -16.07
CA ILE A 127 -9.32 -4.98 -16.04
C ILE A 127 -7.83 -5.10 -15.72
N TYR A 128 -6.98 -4.27 -16.32
CA TYR A 128 -5.54 -4.27 -16.05
C TYR A 128 -5.24 -3.81 -14.63
N LEU A 129 -5.94 -2.76 -14.19
CA LEU A 129 -5.80 -2.22 -12.84
C LEU A 129 -6.18 -3.25 -11.78
N GLY A 130 -7.29 -3.98 -11.96
CA GLY A 130 -7.67 -5.04 -11.02
C GLY A 130 -6.65 -6.18 -10.95
N VAL A 131 -6.10 -6.63 -12.10
CA VAL A 131 -5.02 -7.62 -12.14
C VAL A 131 -3.77 -7.10 -11.42
N LEU A 132 -3.35 -5.87 -11.71
CA LEU A 132 -2.13 -5.30 -11.16
C LEU A 132 -2.24 -5.03 -9.66
N TYR A 133 -3.35 -4.43 -9.20
CA TYR A 133 -3.55 -4.20 -7.77
C TYR A 133 -3.68 -5.51 -6.99
N GLY A 134 -4.38 -6.51 -7.53
CA GLY A 134 -4.53 -7.81 -6.87
C GLY A 134 -3.23 -8.61 -6.81
N PHE A 135 -2.55 -8.78 -7.94
CA PHE A 135 -1.47 -9.76 -8.08
C PHE A 135 -0.06 -9.18 -8.16
N ALA A 136 0.09 -7.90 -8.52
CA ALA A 136 1.37 -7.22 -8.36
C ALA A 136 1.41 -6.55 -6.98
N SER A 137 0.61 -5.52 -6.75
CA SER A 137 0.66 -4.72 -5.52
C SER A 137 0.30 -5.53 -4.27
N GLY A 138 -0.85 -6.24 -4.30
CA GLY A 138 -1.33 -7.03 -3.17
C GLY A 138 -0.39 -8.16 -2.75
N MET A 139 0.29 -8.79 -3.70
CA MET A 139 1.29 -9.82 -3.40
C MET A 139 2.65 -9.21 -3.03
N MET A 140 3.05 -8.09 -3.65
CA MET A 140 4.29 -7.38 -3.31
C MET A 140 4.27 -6.89 -1.86
N SER A 141 3.11 -6.50 -1.33
CA SER A 141 2.96 -6.10 0.07
C SER A 141 3.42 -7.18 1.06
N THR A 142 3.34 -8.46 0.67
CA THR A 142 3.79 -9.60 1.50
C THR A 142 5.31 -9.79 1.50
N VAL A 143 6.03 -9.13 0.59
CA VAL A 143 7.50 -9.09 0.55
C VAL A 143 8.05 -7.71 0.87
N ILE A 144 7.23 -6.81 1.41
CA ILE A 144 7.68 -5.59 2.09
C ILE A 144 7.73 -5.90 3.59
N PRO A 145 8.90 -6.11 4.20
CA PRO A 145 9.01 -6.70 5.55
C PRO A 145 8.23 -5.95 6.63
N LYS A 146 8.32 -4.62 6.66
CA LYS A 146 7.62 -3.79 7.65
C LYS A 146 6.11 -3.85 7.48
N GLU A 147 5.63 -3.79 6.24
CA GLU A 147 4.21 -3.92 5.94
C GLU A 147 3.71 -5.32 6.35
N ALA A 148 4.40 -6.39 5.94
CA ALA A 148 4.04 -7.76 6.28
C ALA A 148 3.95 -7.97 7.81
N ARG A 149 4.94 -7.49 8.58
CA ARG A 149 4.94 -7.61 10.05
C ARG A 149 3.83 -6.77 10.69
N ALA A 150 3.69 -5.50 10.30
CA ALA A 150 2.66 -4.62 10.86
C ALA A 150 1.27 -5.21 10.63
N VAL A 151 1.02 -5.74 9.42
CA VAL A 151 -0.22 -6.42 9.07
C VAL A 151 -0.45 -7.65 9.92
N TYR A 152 0.53 -8.57 9.94
CA TYR A 152 0.41 -9.87 10.60
C TYR A 152 0.15 -9.76 12.11
N TYR A 153 0.79 -8.78 12.77
CA TYR A 153 0.66 -8.57 14.21
C TYR A 153 -0.46 -7.58 14.61
N SER A 154 -0.95 -6.75 13.68
CA SER A 154 -2.13 -5.91 13.95
C SER A 154 -3.41 -6.74 13.98
N LYS A 155 -4.53 -6.16 14.46
CA LYS A 155 -5.85 -6.80 14.36
C LYS A 155 -6.18 -7.31 12.96
N GLY A 156 -5.67 -6.65 11.92
CA GLY A 156 -5.85 -7.06 10.53
C GLY A 156 -5.23 -8.42 10.18
N GLY A 157 -4.27 -8.91 10.96
CA GLY A 157 -3.71 -10.27 10.82
C GLY A 157 -4.64 -11.38 11.31
N ALA A 158 -5.52 -11.06 12.27
CA ALA A 158 -6.49 -11.99 12.84
C ALA A 158 -7.70 -12.23 11.94
N ASP A 159 -8.09 -11.22 11.16
CA ASP A 159 -9.18 -11.29 10.18
C ASP A 159 -8.67 -10.83 8.81
N MET A 160 -7.88 -11.70 8.19
CA MET A 160 -7.25 -11.40 6.91
C MET A 160 -8.28 -11.17 5.81
N LYS A 161 -9.43 -11.85 5.86
CA LYS A 161 -10.51 -11.68 4.89
C LYS A 161 -11.07 -10.25 4.96
N ASP A 162 -11.47 -9.80 6.15
CA ASP A 162 -11.93 -8.43 6.38
C ASP A 162 -10.85 -7.40 6.02
N ARG A 163 -9.60 -7.67 6.37
CA ARG A 163 -8.47 -6.79 6.01
C ARG A 163 -8.33 -6.64 4.50
N ILE A 164 -8.37 -7.73 3.74
CA ILE A 164 -8.24 -7.69 2.28
C ILE A 164 -9.38 -6.90 1.68
N SER A 165 -10.62 -7.08 2.16
CA SER A 165 -11.76 -6.29 1.71
C SER A 165 -11.54 -4.79 1.99
N LYS A 166 -10.93 -4.41 3.11
CA LYS A 166 -10.55 -3.01 3.43
C LYS A 166 -9.42 -2.46 2.56
N THR A 167 -8.37 -3.23 2.28
CA THR A 167 -7.29 -2.81 1.35
C THR A 167 -7.81 -2.71 -0.09
N ALA A 168 -8.65 -3.66 -0.51
CA ALA A 168 -9.33 -3.62 -1.81
C ALA A 168 -10.25 -2.39 -1.92
N LYS A 169 -10.90 -1.97 -0.82
CA LYS A 169 -11.68 -0.72 -0.78
C LYS A 169 -10.84 0.51 -1.15
N LEU A 170 -9.61 0.65 -0.66
CA LEU A 170 -8.75 1.78 -1.04
C LEU A 170 -8.46 1.80 -2.55
N GLY A 171 -8.08 0.65 -3.13
CA GLY A 171 -7.84 0.52 -4.57
C GLY A 171 -9.11 0.70 -5.43
N TYR A 172 -10.28 0.33 -4.90
CA TYR A 172 -11.57 0.55 -5.55
C TYR A 172 -11.99 2.02 -5.51
N ASP A 173 -11.96 2.63 -4.33
CA ASP A 173 -12.49 3.98 -4.13
C ASP A 173 -11.70 5.00 -4.95
N ILE A 174 -10.38 4.84 -5.08
CA ILE A 174 -9.52 5.71 -5.89
C ILE A 174 -9.79 5.56 -7.38
N GLY A 175 -10.21 4.35 -7.80
CA GLY A 175 -10.60 4.03 -9.17
C GLY A 175 -12.04 4.39 -9.51
N SER A 176 -12.86 4.75 -8.50
CA SER A 176 -14.29 4.95 -8.69
C SER A 176 -14.61 6.22 -9.49
N ARG A 177 -15.70 6.19 -10.26
CA ARG A 177 -16.11 7.29 -11.15
C ARG A 177 -16.35 8.62 -10.44
N LYS A 178 -16.61 8.58 -9.14
CA LYS A 178 -16.90 9.74 -8.30
C LYS A 178 -15.88 9.90 -7.18
N ALA A 179 -14.71 9.25 -7.25
CA ALA A 179 -13.75 9.09 -6.15
C ALA A 179 -13.66 10.31 -5.21
N TYR A 180 -13.42 11.48 -5.79
CA TYR A 180 -13.20 12.75 -5.07
C TYR A 180 -14.37 13.75 -5.15
N ASP A 181 -15.47 13.40 -5.83
CA ASP A 181 -16.68 14.22 -5.87
C ASP A 181 -17.42 14.17 -4.53
N ALA A 182 -18.37 15.07 -4.31
CA ALA A 182 -19.18 15.11 -3.09
C ALA A 182 -19.92 13.78 -2.80
N ASP A 183 -20.39 13.10 -3.84
CA ASP A 183 -21.07 11.79 -3.75
C ASP A 183 -20.10 10.59 -3.71
N GLY A 184 -18.79 10.85 -3.81
CA GLY A 184 -17.70 9.88 -3.71
C GLY A 184 -17.38 9.46 -2.29
N GLU A 185 -16.37 8.61 -2.16
CA GLU A 185 -15.95 8.05 -0.86
C GLU A 185 -14.45 8.13 -0.60
N MET A 186 -13.62 8.56 -1.57
CA MET A 186 -12.16 8.47 -1.43
C MET A 186 -11.61 9.36 -0.31
N ILE A 187 -12.19 10.54 -0.08
CA ILE A 187 -11.78 11.41 1.04
C ILE A 187 -12.12 10.72 2.37
N VAL A 188 -13.34 10.14 2.47
CA VAL A 188 -13.76 9.38 3.66
C VAL A 188 -12.81 8.22 3.92
N THR A 189 -12.48 7.46 2.89
CA THR A 189 -11.58 6.31 2.95
C THR A 189 -10.17 6.71 3.35
N CYS A 190 -9.59 7.76 2.77
CA CYS A 190 -8.27 8.26 3.17
C CYS A 190 -8.26 8.72 4.63
N VAL A 191 -9.22 9.54 5.06
CA VAL A 191 -9.24 10.08 6.44
C VAL A 191 -9.42 8.96 7.47
N LYS A 192 -10.34 8.01 7.23
CA LYS A 192 -10.49 6.85 8.12
C LYS A 192 -9.24 5.98 8.14
N THR A 193 -8.59 5.79 7.00
CA THR A 193 -7.32 5.03 6.93
C THR A 193 -6.19 5.73 7.69
N ARG A 194 -6.10 7.06 7.60
CA ARG A 194 -5.16 7.88 8.38
C ARG A 194 -5.35 7.68 9.89
N LEU A 195 -6.61 7.67 10.36
CA LEU A 195 -6.94 7.36 11.75
C LEU A 195 -6.57 5.91 12.15
N VAL A 196 -6.78 4.94 11.26
CA VAL A 196 -6.36 3.54 11.49
C VAL A 196 -4.84 3.43 11.61
N HIS A 197 -4.08 4.09 10.73
CA HIS A 197 -2.62 4.08 10.81
C HIS A 197 -2.12 4.68 12.12
N ALA A 198 -2.69 5.80 12.57
CA ALA A 198 -2.38 6.40 13.86
C ALA A 198 -2.70 5.46 15.04
N ALA A 199 -3.83 4.73 14.99
CA ALA A 199 -4.14 3.71 15.99
C ALA A 199 -3.12 2.57 15.99
N VAL A 200 -2.70 2.10 14.81
CA VAL A 200 -1.71 1.03 14.67
C VAL A 200 -0.35 1.46 15.24
N ARG A 201 0.05 2.73 15.07
CA ARG A 201 1.25 3.29 15.70
C ARG A 201 1.19 3.28 17.22
N HIS A 202 0.02 3.48 17.82
CA HIS A 202 -0.18 3.39 19.28
C HIS A 202 -0.27 1.95 19.78
N LEU A 203 -0.81 1.02 18.97
CA LEU A 203 -1.12 -0.33 19.40
C LEU A 203 0.03 -1.32 19.19
N LEU A 204 0.65 -1.37 18.01
CA LEU A 204 1.68 -2.38 17.69
C LEU A 204 2.87 -2.37 18.66
N PRO A 205 3.38 -1.21 19.12
CA PRO A 205 4.44 -1.17 20.13
C PRO A 205 4.04 -1.80 21.47
N LYS A 206 2.76 -2.13 21.70
CA LYS A 206 2.28 -2.85 22.88
C LYS A 206 2.21 -4.37 22.68
N SER A 207 2.41 -4.90 21.46
CA SER A 207 2.50 -6.35 21.21
C SER A 207 3.94 -6.83 21.45
N PRO A 208 4.17 -7.75 22.41
CA PRO A 208 5.48 -8.37 22.59
C PRO A 208 5.92 -9.19 21.37
N HIS A 209 4.99 -9.68 20.55
CA HIS A 209 5.33 -10.45 19.36
C HIS A 209 5.83 -9.53 18.25
N TRP A 210 5.18 -8.38 18.04
CA TRP A 210 5.67 -7.37 17.10
C TRP A 210 7.03 -6.82 17.54
N GLN A 211 7.20 -6.46 18.82
CA GLN A 211 8.49 -5.97 19.35
C GLN A 211 9.66 -6.95 19.12
N ARG A 212 9.40 -8.27 19.15
CA ARG A 212 10.43 -9.29 18.88
C ARG A 212 10.72 -9.47 17.40
N ALA A 213 9.78 -9.14 16.52
CA ALA A 213 9.86 -9.39 15.09
C ALA A 213 10.23 -8.15 14.26
N ALA A 214 9.93 -6.95 14.77
CA ALA A 214 10.16 -5.68 14.11
C ALA A 214 11.49 -5.05 14.55
N ASP A 215 12.13 -4.36 13.61
CA ASP A 215 13.39 -3.63 13.83
C ASP A 215 13.13 -2.15 14.14
N GLU A 216 11.87 -1.75 14.33
CA GLU A 216 11.42 -0.37 14.52
C GLU A 216 10.63 -0.23 15.82
N GLU A 217 10.68 0.94 16.45
CA GLU A 217 9.93 1.23 17.68
C GLU A 217 8.50 1.72 17.39
N ILE A 218 8.33 2.49 16.31
CA ILE A 218 7.04 3.02 15.88
C ILE A 218 6.84 2.63 14.40
N PRO A 219 5.77 1.89 14.05
CA PRO A 219 5.54 1.43 12.68
C PRO A 219 5.02 2.56 11.77
N ILE A 220 4.91 2.30 10.46
CA ILE A 220 4.21 3.16 9.51
C ILE A 220 4.74 4.61 9.51
N SER A 221 6.05 4.77 9.37
CA SER A 221 6.66 6.07 9.08
C SER A 221 6.18 6.58 7.71
N GLN A 222 6.39 7.87 7.43
CA GLN A 222 6.10 8.45 6.11
C GLN A 222 6.91 7.77 5.00
N ALA A 223 8.13 7.31 5.30
CA ALA A 223 8.92 6.51 4.37
C ALA A 223 8.25 5.16 4.07
N ASP A 224 7.73 4.47 5.09
CA ASP A 224 7.02 3.20 4.89
C ASP A 224 5.74 3.40 4.07
N MET A 225 5.01 4.49 4.33
CA MET A 225 3.84 4.86 3.52
C MET A 225 4.19 5.12 2.05
N MET A 226 5.34 5.78 1.78
CA MET A 226 5.81 5.99 0.41
C MET A 226 6.29 4.70 -0.27
N VAL A 227 6.88 3.75 0.47
CA VAL A 227 7.20 2.42 -0.05
C VAL A 227 5.93 1.71 -0.54
N THR A 228 4.87 1.68 0.28
CA THR A 228 3.57 1.11 -0.13
C THR A 228 2.93 1.93 -1.26
N TRP A 229 3.08 3.26 -1.27
CA TRP A 229 2.62 4.08 -2.40
C TRP A 229 3.34 3.70 -3.71
N HIS A 230 4.64 3.41 -3.69
CA HIS A 230 5.30 2.95 -4.91
C HIS A 230 4.87 1.56 -5.36
N SER A 231 4.58 0.64 -4.44
CA SER A 231 4.08 -0.70 -4.78
C SER A 231 2.70 -0.67 -5.45
N LEU A 232 1.99 0.45 -5.34
CA LEU A 232 0.69 0.73 -5.95
C LEU A 232 0.87 1.49 -7.29
N PRO A 233 0.67 2.82 -7.43
CA PRO A 233 0.69 3.50 -8.73
C PRO A 233 1.98 3.36 -9.53
N THR A 234 3.15 3.34 -8.87
CA THR A 234 4.43 3.29 -9.60
C THR A 234 4.63 1.92 -10.23
N THR A 235 4.42 0.84 -9.47
CA THR A 235 4.43 -0.52 -10.00
C THR A 235 3.36 -0.74 -11.08
N VAL A 236 2.15 -0.19 -10.90
CA VAL A 236 1.08 -0.27 -11.91
C VAL A 236 1.51 0.38 -13.22
N MET A 237 1.96 1.64 -13.19
CA MET A 237 2.36 2.35 -14.40
C MET A 237 3.56 1.69 -15.09
N LYS A 238 4.52 1.17 -14.31
CA LYS A 238 5.66 0.40 -14.82
C LYS A 238 5.21 -0.85 -15.58
N ASN A 239 4.24 -1.60 -15.06
CA ASN A 239 3.71 -2.78 -15.75
C ASN A 239 2.88 -2.42 -16.99
N LEU A 240 2.01 -1.41 -16.93
CA LEU A 240 1.26 -0.95 -18.10
C LEU A 240 2.19 -0.50 -19.23
N THR A 241 3.29 0.16 -18.89
CA THR A 241 4.34 0.56 -19.83
C THR A 241 5.06 -0.66 -20.41
N ALA A 242 5.43 -1.64 -19.57
CA ALA A 242 6.06 -2.88 -20.00
C ALA A 242 5.16 -3.69 -20.96
N TRP A 243 3.84 -3.67 -20.72
CA TRP A 243 2.84 -4.28 -21.60
C TRP A 243 2.52 -3.46 -22.85
N ARG A 244 3.16 -2.30 -23.03
CA ARG A 244 2.97 -1.40 -24.17
C ARG A 244 1.51 -0.95 -24.34
N VAL A 245 0.79 -0.79 -23.23
CA VAL A 245 -0.55 -0.21 -23.26
C VAL A 245 -0.42 1.24 -23.76
N PRO A 246 -1.15 1.65 -24.82
CA PRO A 246 -1.10 3.02 -25.31
C PRO A 246 -1.81 3.93 -24.30
N ILE A 247 -1.03 4.77 -23.61
CA ILE A 247 -1.53 5.71 -22.60
C ILE A 247 -1.16 7.13 -23.03
N PRO A 248 -2.13 7.98 -23.39
CA PRO A 248 -1.87 9.39 -23.65
C PRO A 248 -1.23 10.08 -22.44
N ALA A 249 -0.31 11.03 -22.69
CA ALA A 249 0.42 11.72 -21.63
C ALA A 249 -0.50 12.41 -20.60
N HIS A 250 -1.61 12.98 -21.05
CA HIS A 250 -2.58 13.62 -20.16
C HIS A 250 -3.33 12.62 -19.27
N GLU A 251 -3.66 11.42 -19.76
CA GLU A 251 -4.25 10.35 -18.95
C GLU A 251 -3.24 9.80 -17.94
N SER A 252 -1.99 9.61 -18.36
CA SER A 252 -0.90 9.16 -17.47
C SER A 252 -0.65 10.16 -16.33
N ALA A 253 -0.63 11.47 -16.63
CA ALA A 253 -0.49 12.52 -15.63
C ALA A 253 -1.72 12.64 -14.71
N ALA A 254 -2.91 12.41 -15.24
CA ALA A 254 -4.15 12.38 -14.47
C ALA A 254 -4.18 11.20 -13.48
N PHE A 255 -3.75 10.01 -13.92
CA PHE A 255 -3.61 8.84 -13.05
C PHE A 255 -2.59 9.10 -11.92
N LEU A 256 -1.47 9.75 -12.21
CA LEU A 256 -0.53 10.16 -11.15
C LEU A 256 -1.19 11.13 -10.15
N HIS A 257 -1.91 12.13 -10.66
CA HIS A 257 -2.55 13.16 -9.86
C HIS A 257 -3.59 12.60 -8.87
N SER A 258 -4.37 11.60 -9.28
CA SER A 258 -5.31 10.93 -8.37
C SER A 258 -4.60 10.24 -7.19
N TRP A 259 -3.43 9.66 -7.42
CA TRP A 259 -2.62 9.01 -6.40
C TRP A 259 -1.80 9.99 -5.54
N GLN A 260 -1.36 11.11 -6.10
CA GLN A 260 -0.75 12.21 -5.33
C GLN A 260 -1.78 12.76 -4.31
N LEU A 261 -3.02 12.93 -4.74
CA LEU A 261 -4.10 13.41 -3.87
C LEU A 261 -4.43 12.40 -2.76
N ALA A 262 -4.46 11.10 -3.08
CA ALA A 262 -4.64 10.06 -2.07
C ALA A 262 -3.52 10.07 -1.03
N ALA A 263 -2.26 10.18 -1.46
CA ALA A 263 -1.11 10.29 -0.56
C ALA A 263 -1.26 11.48 0.41
N HIS A 264 -1.62 12.65 -0.11
CA HIS A 264 -1.88 13.84 0.71
C HIS A 264 -2.97 13.61 1.76
N LEU A 265 -4.13 13.07 1.35
CA LEU A 265 -5.26 12.83 2.25
C LEU A 265 -4.98 11.70 3.26
N LEU A 266 -4.06 10.78 2.95
CA LEU A 266 -3.55 9.77 3.88
C LEU A 266 -2.60 10.38 4.94
N GLY A 267 -2.24 11.66 4.83
CA GLY A 267 -1.36 12.37 5.76
C GLY A 267 0.10 12.42 5.34
N ILE A 268 0.42 12.01 4.10
CA ILE A 268 1.80 12.11 3.60
C ILE A 268 2.11 13.59 3.31
N LYS A 269 3.23 14.09 3.84
CA LYS A 269 3.66 15.48 3.59
C LYS A 269 3.96 15.66 2.11
N ASN A 270 3.52 16.78 1.54
CA ASN A 270 3.70 17.08 0.12
C ASN A 270 5.17 17.09 -0.32
N GLU A 271 6.10 17.30 0.62
CA GLU A 271 7.55 17.25 0.37
C GLU A 271 8.09 15.85 0.10
N TYR A 272 7.28 14.79 0.30
CA TYR A 272 7.65 13.39 0.03
C TYR A 272 6.92 12.80 -1.18
N ILE A 273 5.83 13.43 -1.64
CA ILE A 273 5.01 12.95 -2.75
C ILE A 273 5.68 13.35 -4.07
N PRO A 274 6.02 12.41 -4.98
CA PRO A 274 6.73 12.72 -6.22
C PRO A 274 5.85 13.52 -7.18
N ALA A 275 6.39 14.57 -7.81
CA ALA A 275 5.65 15.46 -8.71
C ALA A 275 5.41 14.89 -10.12
N SER A 276 6.20 13.90 -10.54
CA SER A 276 6.16 13.31 -11.88
C SER A 276 6.46 11.81 -11.84
N TRP A 277 6.19 11.09 -12.93
CA TRP A 277 6.57 9.68 -13.05
C TRP A 277 8.07 9.47 -13.00
N GLN A 278 8.86 10.39 -13.56
CA GLN A 278 10.32 10.32 -13.48
C GLN A 278 10.79 10.37 -12.03
N GLU A 279 10.20 11.25 -11.22
CA GLU A 279 10.49 11.35 -9.79
C GLU A 279 9.99 10.12 -9.02
N ALA A 280 8.79 9.63 -9.33
CA ALA A 280 8.23 8.42 -8.73
C ALA A 280 9.11 7.18 -9.00
N ASP A 281 9.57 7.01 -10.24
CA ASP A 281 10.48 5.92 -10.63
C ASP A 281 11.85 6.04 -9.97
N SER A 282 12.37 7.28 -9.87
CA SER A 282 13.64 7.56 -9.20
C SER A 282 13.57 7.21 -7.71
N GLN A 283 12.52 7.67 -7.04
CA GLN A 283 12.25 7.42 -5.63
C GLN A 283 12.02 5.92 -5.38
N ALA A 284 11.21 5.23 -6.20
CA ALA A 284 10.95 3.79 -6.07
C ALA A 284 12.22 2.94 -6.16
N ARG A 285 13.15 3.25 -7.08
CA ARG A 285 14.45 2.56 -7.18
C ARG A 285 15.30 2.72 -5.91
N GLN A 286 15.13 3.83 -5.21
CA GLN A 286 15.85 4.09 -3.97
C GLN A 286 15.20 3.43 -2.77
N VAL A 287 13.86 3.35 -2.72
CA VAL A 287 13.13 3.08 -1.47
C VAL A 287 12.33 1.77 -1.49
N LEU A 288 11.76 1.38 -2.63
CA LEU A 288 10.97 0.15 -2.76
C LEU A 288 11.84 -1.04 -3.16
N ASP A 289 12.54 -0.94 -4.30
CA ASP A 289 13.32 -2.05 -4.85
C ASP A 289 14.30 -2.69 -3.83
N PRO A 290 15.05 -1.92 -3.02
CA PRO A 290 16.02 -2.52 -2.09
C PRO A 290 15.42 -3.07 -0.81
N VAL A 291 14.15 -2.76 -0.47
CA VAL A 291 13.53 -3.24 0.78
C VAL A 291 12.77 -4.55 0.60
N LEU A 292 12.53 -4.98 -0.65
CA LEU A 292 11.83 -6.24 -0.92
C LEU A 292 12.64 -7.42 -0.38
N ALA A 293 12.05 -8.18 0.55
CA ALA A 293 12.68 -9.33 1.17
C ALA A 293 11.63 -10.31 1.72
N PRO A 294 11.94 -11.62 1.78
CA PRO A 294 11.06 -12.59 2.43
C PRO A 294 11.03 -12.38 3.94
N THR A 295 9.85 -12.57 4.54
CA THR A 295 9.71 -12.75 5.99
C THR A 295 8.80 -13.94 6.30
N PRO A 296 8.91 -14.57 7.48
CA PRO A 296 7.98 -15.62 7.89
C PRO A 296 6.52 -15.16 7.88
N GLU A 297 6.26 -13.91 8.27
CA GLU A 297 4.93 -13.27 8.23
C GLU A 297 4.46 -13.13 6.79
N GLY A 298 5.32 -12.61 5.91
CA GLY A 298 5.05 -12.42 4.48
C GLY A 298 4.65 -13.71 3.78
N VAL A 299 5.38 -14.81 4.02
CA VAL A 299 5.06 -16.12 3.45
C VAL A 299 3.67 -16.60 3.91
N LYS A 300 3.32 -16.42 5.19
CA LYS A 300 1.99 -16.80 5.70
C LYS A 300 0.89 -15.92 5.09
N LEU A 301 1.12 -14.61 4.98
CA LEU A 301 0.18 -13.69 4.36
C LEU A 301 -0.06 -14.02 2.89
N ALA A 302 0.99 -14.31 2.13
CA ALA A 302 0.89 -14.73 0.74
C ALA A 302 0.09 -16.04 0.61
N ASP A 303 0.32 -17.02 1.48
CA ASP A 303 -0.45 -18.26 1.49
C ASP A 303 -1.95 -18.00 1.71
N ILE A 304 -2.30 -17.14 2.69
CA ILE A 304 -3.68 -16.75 2.97
C ILE A 304 -4.31 -16.05 1.75
N LEU A 305 -3.63 -15.08 1.14
CA LEU A 305 -4.11 -14.37 -0.06
C LEU A 305 -4.43 -15.33 -1.21
N LEU A 306 -3.52 -16.26 -1.48
CA LEU A 306 -3.69 -17.25 -2.55
C LEU A 306 -4.80 -18.26 -2.26
N ASN A 307 -5.14 -18.51 -1.00
CA ASN A 307 -6.23 -19.40 -0.62
C ASN A 307 -7.60 -18.68 -0.62
N LEU A 308 -7.64 -17.36 -0.42
CA LEU A 308 -8.90 -16.61 -0.37
C LEU A 308 -9.61 -16.53 -1.72
N GLY A 309 -8.87 -16.41 -2.82
CA GLY A 309 -9.48 -16.42 -4.16
C GLY A 309 -10.22 -17.73 -4.49
N ALA A 310 -9.76 -18.87 -3.95
CA ALA A 310 -10.38 -20.17 -4.19
C ALA A 310 -11.75 -20.33 -3.51
N ALA A 311 -12.01 -19.57 -2.43
CA ALA A 311 -13.27 -19.64 -1.69
C ALA A 311 -14.41 -18.83 -2.33
N ILE A 312 -14.10 -17.91 -3.25
CA ILE A 312 -15.06 -16.90 -3.72
C ILE A 312 -15.77 -17.32 -5.02
N ASP A 313 -15.19 -18.20 -5.85
CA ASP A 313 -15.69 -18.46 -7.21
C ASP A 313 -15.94 -19.93 -7.57
N ALA A 314 -16.07 -20.80 -6.57
CA ALA A 314 -16.24 -22.24 -6.74
C ALA A 314 -15.07 -22.95 -7.48
N GLY A 315 -13.86 -22.40 -7.45
CA GLY A 315 -12.62 -23.10 -7.82
C GLY A 315 -12.03 -22.74 -9.18
N ILE A 316 -12.58 -21.74 -9.88
CA ILE A 316 -12.02 -21.23 -11.15
C ILE A 316 -10.71 -20.49 -10.86
N LEU A 317 -10.66 -19.71 -9.78
CA LEU A 317 -9.48 -19.06 -9.24
C LEU A 317 -8.79 -19.92 -8.21
N SER A 318 -8.33 -21.07 -8.69
CA SER A 318 -7.49 -21.95 -7.89
C SER A 318 -6.20 -21.23 -7.47
N LYS A 319 -5.67 -21.61 -6.31
CA LYS A 319 -4.34 -21.23 -5.80
C LYS A 319 -3.25 -21.31 -6.89
N ARG A 320 -3.38 -22.23 -7.83
CA ARG A 320 -2.44 -22.43 -8.95
C ARG A 320 -2.45 -21.26 -9.93
N VAL A 321 -3.63 -20.80 -10.33
CA VAL A 321 -3.79 -19.68 -11.26
C VAL A 321 -3.27 -18.40 -10.61
N LEU A 322 -3.67 -18.14 -9.37
CA LEU A 322 -3.23 -16.95 -8.62
C LEU A 322 -1.71 -16.96 -8.38
N GLY A 323 -1.15 -18.14 -8.09
CA GLY A 323 0.30 -18.33 -7.94
C GLY A 323 1.05 -18.08 -9.25
N ALA A 324 0.53 -18.55 -10.39
CA ALA A 324 1.11 -18.30 -11.71
C ALA A 324 1.07 -16.81 -12.08
N PHE A 325 -0.05 -16.11 -11.84
CA PHE A 325 -0.15 -14.65 -12.02
C PHE A 325 0.87 -13.90 -11.15
N THR A 326 0.99 -14.28 -9.88
CA THR A 326 1.98 -13.69 -8.97
C THR A 326 3.40 -13.87 -9.51
N ARG A 327 3.75 -15.08 -9.95
CA ARG A 327 5.07 -15.38 -10.53
C ARG A 327 5.32 -14.62 -11.82
N PHE A 328 4.32 -14.51 -12.69
CA PHE A 328 4.41 -13.75 -13.94
C PHE A 328 4.69 -12.26 -13.68
N LEU A 329 4.01 -11.65 -12.72
CA LEU A 329 4.11 -10.21 -12.44
C LEU A 329 5.30 -9.82 -11.57
N LEU A 330 5.62 -10.62 -10.56
CA LEU A 330 6.67 -10.33 -9.58
C LEU A 330 7.98 -11.08 -9.84
N GLY A 331 7.98 -11.99 -10.81
CA GLY A 331 9.15 -12.75 -11.23
C GLY A 331 9.49 -13.94 -10.33
N ASP A 332 10.45 -14.73 -10.80
CA ASP A 332 10.81 -16.01 -10.19
C ASP A 332 11.39 -15.89 -8.78
N GLN A 333 12.13 -14.81 -8.51
CA GLN A 333 12.76 -14.56 -7.22
C GLN A 333 11.73 -14.35 -6.12
N ILE A 334 10.78 -13.41 -6.31
CA ILE A 334 9.73 -13.11 -5.33
C ILE A 334 8.81 -14.31 -5.15
N ALA A 335 8.44 -14.99 -6.24
CA ALA A 335 7.63 -16.20 -6.14
C ALA A 335 8.37 -17.33 -5.37
N GLY A 336 9.70 -17.42 -5.51
CA GLY A 336 10.53 -18.33 -4.72
C GLY A 336 10.56 -17.97 -3.23
N TRP A 337 10.73 -16.68 -2.91
CA TRP A 337 10.64 -16.15 -1.54
C TRP A 337 9.32 -16.49 -0.86
N LEU A 338 8.21 -16.37 -1.60
CA LEU A 338 6.86 -16.67 -1.12
C LEU A 338 6.49 -18.17 -1.17
N LYS A 339 7.43 -19.04 -1.54
CA LYS A 339 7.23 -20.50 -1.67
C LYS A 339 6.09 -20.89 -2.63
N ILE A 340 5.82 -20.06 -3.63
CA ILE A 340 4.81 -20.32 -4.65
C ILE A 340 5.38 -21.37 -5.61
N SER A 341 4.68 -22.47 -5.84
CA SER A 341 5.14 -23.51 -6.77
C SER A 341 5.17 -22.99 -8.21
N ARG A 342 5.99 -23.62 -9.07
CA ARG A 342 5.87 -23.43 -10.52
C ARG A 342 4.67 -24.20 -11.03
N TYR A 343 3.98 -23.65 -12.01
CA TYR A 343 2.85 -24.29 -12.66
C TYR A 343 3.08 -24.22 -14.18
N PRO A 344 3.90 -25.10 -14.77
CA PRO A 344 4.40 -24.95 -16.14
C PRO A 344 3.33 -24.67 -17.20
N PHE A 345 2.16 -25.28 -17.04
CA PHE A 345 1.00 -25.03 -17.91
C PHE A 345 0.51 -23.57 -17.82
N TRP A 346 0.24 -23.07 -16.61
CA TRP A 346 -0.25 -21.70 -16.39
C TRP A 346 0.83 -20.66 -16.64
N ASP A 347 2.06 -20.92 -16.20
CA ASP A 347 3.23 -20.07 -16.46
C ASP A 347 3.46 -19.94 -17.96
N GLY A 348 3.37 -21.03 -18.72
CA GLY A 348 3.49 -21.04 -20.18
C GLY A 348 2.37 -20.27 -20.87
N ILE A 349 1.12 -20.41 -20.40
CA ILE A 349 -0.01 -19.63 -20.90
C ILE A 349 0.24 -18.13 -20.71
N LEU A 350 0.54 -17.68 -19.48
CA LEU A 350 0.72 -16.25 -19.20
C LEU A 350 1.88 -15.66 -20.01
N ASN A 351 3.04 -16.32 -20.01
CA ASN A 351 4.22 -15.83 -20.74
C ASN A 351 4.02 -15.77 -22.27
N THR A 352 3.13 -16.59 -22.82
CA THR A 352 2.92 -16.66 -24.28
C THR A 352 1.74 -15.80 -24.73
N LEU A 353 0.68 -15.78 -23.94
CA LEU A 353 -0.63 -15.24 -24.34
C LEU A 353 -0.89 -13.84 -23.82
N TRP A 354 -0.16 -13.37 -22.79
CA TRP A 354 -0.41 -12.06 -22.19
C TRP A 354 -0.18 -10.89 -23.15
N GLU A 355 1.00 -10.81 -23.79
CA GLU A 355 1.28 -9.72 -24.72
C GLU A 355 0.32 -9.69 -25.93
N PRO A 356 0.03 -10.83 -26.62
CA PRO A 356 -0.99 -10.85 -27.65
C PRO A 356 -2.39 -10.45 -27.15
N PHE A 357 -2.75 -10.83 -25.91
CA PHE A 357 -4.04 -10.48 -25.32
C PHE A 357 -4.17 -8.96 -25.16
N ILE A 358 -3.15 -8.32 -24.60
CA ILE A 358 -3.10 -6.86 -24.48
C ILE A 358 -3.13 -6.21 -25.86
N ALA A 359 -2.36 -6.70 -26.83
CA ALA A 359 -2.31 -6.13 -28.17
C ALA A 359 -3.67 -6.17 -28.89
N VAL A 360 -4.43 -7.27 -28.77
CA VAL A 360 -5.79 -7.38 -29.32
C VAL A 360 -6.73 -6.43 -28.61
N ARG A 361 -6.69 -6.39 -27.28
CA ARG A 361 -7.59 -5.55 -26.47
C ARG A 361 -7.35 -4.06 -26.68
N GLU A 362 -6.11 -3.66 -26.94
CA GLU A 362 -5.74 -2.29 -27.30
C GLU A 362 -5.91 -2.00 -28.80
N GLY A 363 -6.39 -2.97 -29.60
CA GLY A 363 -6.62 -2.81 -31.05
C GLY A 363 -5.35 -2.68 -31.88
N THR A 364 -4.17 -2.94 -31.31
CA THR A 364 -2.88 -2.93 -32.04
C THR A 364 -2.64 -4.23 -32.81
N LEU A 365 -3.30 -5.32 -32.41
CA LEU A 365 -3.36 -6.58 -33.13
C LEU A 365 -4.82 -6.89 -33.50
N LYS A 366 -5.07 -7.26 -34.77
CA LYS A 366 -6.45 -7.49 -35.25
C LYS A 366 -7.10 -8.76 -34.70
N THR A 367 -6.31 -9.80 -34.44
CA THR A 367 -6.81 -11.13 -34.04
C THR A 367 -5.83 -11.80 -33.10
N PHE A 368 -6.36 -12.55 -32.13
CA PHE A 368 -5.55 -13.35 -31.22
C PHE A 368 -4.95 -14.55 -31.97
N PRO A 369 -3.65 -14.87 -31.83
CA PRO A 369 -3.03 -15.94 -32.60
C PRO A 369 -3.74 -17.29 -32.42
N GLY A 370 -4.33 -17.79 -33.50
CA GLY A 370 -4.82 -19.15 -33.62
C GLY A 370 -6.14 -19.51 -32.93
N THR A 371 -6.81 -18.63 -32.15
CA THR A 371 -8.09 -18.97 -31.48
C THR A 371 -8.87 -17.75 -30.94
N GLU A 372 -10.11 -17.52 -31.38
CA GLU A 372 -11.03 -16.53 -30.76
C GLU A 372 -11.59 -17.02 -29.42
N ASN A 373 -11.88 -18.33 -29.32
CA ASN A 373 -12.44 -18.94 -28.11
C ASN A 373 -11.50 -18.85 -26.90
N VAL A 374 -10.18 -18.90 -27.13
CA VAL A 374 -9.17 -18.79 -26.05
C VAL A 374 -9.09 -17.35 -25.56
N TYR A 375 -9.16 -16.37 -26.47
CA TYR A 375 -9.23 -14.96 -26.08
C TYR A 375 -10.45 -14.69 -25.21
N TRP A 376 -11.64 -15.15 -25.63
CA TRP A 376 -12.87 -14.95 -24.85
C TRP A 376 -12.78 -15.62 -23.47
N LEU A 377 -12.28 -16.85 -23.39
CA LEU A 377 -12.13 -17.56 -22.12
C LEU A 377 -11.17 -16.84 -21.17
N PHE A 378 -10.07 -16.29 -21.71
CA PHE A 378 -9.08 -15.56 -20.93
C PHE A 378 -9.61 -14.20 -20.47
N ASP A 379 -10.32 -13.47 -21.34
CA ASP A 379 -10.98 -12.21 -21.00
C ASP A 379 -12.04 -12.42 -19.91
N GLU A 380 -12.86 -13.46 -20.05
CA GLU A 380 -13.89 -13.83 -19.08
C GLU A 380 -13.28 -14.25 -17.73
N LEU A 381 -12.15 -14.96 -17.74
CA LEU A 381 -11.39 -15.28 -16.52
C LEU A 381 -10.93 -13.99 -15.81
N LEU A 382 -10.30 -13.07 -16.54
CA LEU A 382 -9.84 -11.79 -15.98
C LEU A 382 -11.01 -10.94 -15.47
N ARG A 383 -12.12 -10.90 -16.20
CA ARG A 383 -13.34 -10.21 -15.77
C ARG A 383 -13.88 -10.80 -14.48
N LYS A 384 -13.94 -12.13 -14.34
CA LYS A 384 -14.37 -12.80 -13.11
C LYS A 384 -13.43 -12.53 -11.95
N ILE A 385 -12.12 -12.53 -12.15
CA ILE A 385 -11.12 -12.11 -11.14
C ILE A 385 -11.46 -10.72 -10.62
N VAL A 386 -11.58 -9.77 -11.55
CA VAL A 386 -11.82 -8.37 -11.22
C VAL A 386 -13.15 -8.26 -10.48
N LEU A 387 -14.21 -8.89 -10.96
CA LEU A 387 -15.50 -8.92 -10.28
C LEU A 387 -15.42 -9.54 -8.88
N VAL A 388 -14.74 -10.66 -8.69
CA VAL A 388 -14.59 -11.32 -7.38
C VAL A 388 -13.90 -10.41 -6.36
N TYR A 389 -12.82 -9.74 -6.76
CA TYR A 389 -12.16 -8.75 -5.90
C TYR A 389 -12.99 -7.49 -5.67
N LEU A 390 -13.97 -7.21 -6.54
CA LEU A 390 -14.84 -6.03 -6.49
C LEU A 390 -16.23 -6.30 -5.89
N SER A 391 -16.69 -7.55 -5.82
CA SER A 391 -18.12 -7.89 -5.62
C SER A 391 -18.51 -8.28 -4.20
N GLU A 392 -17.70 -8.02 -3.19
CA GLU A 392 -18.20 -8.10 -1.82
C GLU A 392 -19.12 -6.90 -1.54
N ALA A 393 -20.40 -7.08 -1.90
CA ALA A 393 -21.51 -6.13 -1.78
C ALA A 393 -21.94 -5.83 -0.33
N ARG A 394 -21.02 -5.90 0.64
CA ARG A 394 -21.26 -5.43 2.00
C ARG A 394 -20.69 -4.02 2.14
N PRO A 395 -21.40 -3.08 2.77
CA PRO A 395 -20.80 -1.80 3.14
C PRO A 395 -19.64 -2.08 4.11
N ILE A 396 -18.41 -2.03 3.60
CA ILE A 396 -17.18 -2.19 4.37
C ILE A 396 -16.90 -0.87 5.08
N SER A 397 -16.99 -0.87 6.41
CA SER A 397 -16.57 0.28 7.21
C SER A 397 -15.11 0.10 7.64
N ILE A 398 -14.28 1.10 7.34
CA ILE A 398 -12.95 1.23 7.94
C ILE A 398 -13.15 1.69 9.38
N GLU A 399 -12.62 0.92 10.33
CA GLU A 399 -12.81 1.12 11.77
C GLU A 399 -11.46 1.23 12.47
N ILE A 400 -11.40 2.11 13.46
CA ILE A 400 -10.24 2.28 14.34
C ILE A 400 -10.09 1.00 15.18
N PRO A 401 -8.95 0.30 15.11
CA PRO A 401 -8.73 -0.91 15.92
C PRO A 401 -8.64 -0.59 17.41
N LEU A 402 -9.07 -1.54 18.25
CA LEU A 402 -9.01 -1.46 19.71
C LEU A 402 -7.82 -2.24 20.30
N THR A 403 -7.34 -3.27 19.59
CA THR A 403 -6.31 -4.19 20.06
C THR A 403 -5.40 -4.61 18.90
N ASN A 404 -4.28 -5.26 19.22
CA ASN A 404 -3.49 -6.02 18.23
C ASN A 404 -4.16 -7.35 17.87
N ASN A 405 -3.49 -8.15 17.04
CA ASN A 405 -3.89 -9.53 16.77
C ASN A 405 -3.95 -10.31 18.08
N PRO A 406 -5.12 -10.84 18.51
CA PRO A 406 -5.23 -11.59 19.77
C PRO A 406 -4.49 -12.93 19.77
N ASP A 407 -4.10 -13.43 18.59
CA ASP A 407 -3.32 -14.66 18.47
C ASP A 407 -1.80 -14.42 18.68
N HIS A 408 -1.39 -13.15 18.80
CA HIS A 408 0.00 -12.66 18.91
C HIS A 408 0.11 -11.41 19.83
#